data_AF-A0A526VJZ9-F1
#
_entry.id   AF-A0A526VJZ9-F1
#
_cell.length_a   1.000
_cell.length_b   1.000
_cell.length_c   1.000
_cell.angle_alpha   90.00
_cell.angle_beta   90.00
_cell.angle_gamma   90.00
#
_symmetry.space_group_name_H-M   'P 1'
#
loop_
_entity.id
_entity.type
_entity.pdbx_description
1 polymer ?
#
loop_
_entity_poly.entity_id
_entity_poly.type
_entity_poly.pdbx_seq_one_letter_code
_entity_poly.pdbx_strand_id
1 'polypeptide(L)'
;MFLKADGTEVWLKGSERFPYLAMSGVIETPDDYAKIRPRLLRAYDLLYGVASDDAFLVHKLEGYGALVFCARLDKSCALLLLGKVHRRGEMEEPRAILETLVEVIGNSIDGIGLQAGANIRLDVVQAELAMHAG
;
A
#
# COMPACT_ATOMS: atom_id res chain seq x y z
N MET A 1 14.10 -4.37 -7.49
CA MET A 1 15.03 -3.32 -7.03
C MET A 1 14.22 -2.05 -7.09
N PHE A 2 13.94 -1.44 -5.95
CA PHE A 2 13.07 -0.27 -5.91
C PHE A 2 13.91 0.97 -6.16
N LEU A 3 13.46 1.84 -7.05
CA LEU A 3 14.01 3.18 -7.20
C LEU A 3 13.29 4.11 -6.25
N LYS A 4 14.03 4.67 -5.30
CA LYS A 4 13.55 5.84 -4.56
C LYS A 4 13.35 7.02 -5.51
N ALA A 5 12.56 8.00 -5.09
CA ALA A 5 12.41 9.26 -5.81
C ALA A 5 13.74 10.04 -5.98
N ASP A 6 14.76 9.71 -5.18
CA ASP A 6 16.13 10.24 -5.29
C ASP A 6 17.03 9.47 -6.27
N GLY A 7 16.49 8.46 -6.96
CA GLY A 7 17.23 7.63 -7.90
C GLY A 7 18.07 6.53 -7.25
N THR A 8 18.05 6.40 -5.93
CA THR A 8 18.80 5.36 -5.22
C THR A 8 18.05 4.04 -5.26
N GLU A 9 18.78 2.99 -5.63
CA GLU A 9 18.30 1.63 -5.64
C GLU A 9 18.26 1.08 -4.21
N VAL A 10 17.09 0.65 -3.76
CA VAL A 10 16.94 -0.04 -2.48
C VAL A 10 16.34 -1.43 -2.65
N TRP A 11 16.89 -2.36 -1.87
CA TRP A 11 16.33 -3.69 -1.68
C TRP A 11 15.39 -3.63 -0.49
N LEU A 12 14.11 -4.00 -0.66
CA LEU A 12 13.28 -4.35 0.48
C LEU A 12 13.98 -5.48 1.22
N LYS A 13 14.42 -5.23 2.46
CA LYS A 13 15.08 -6.21 3.32
C LYS A 13 14.04 -7.12 3.98
N GLY A 14 13.15 -7.71 3.17
CA GLY A 14 12.23 -8.77 3.57
C GLY A 14 12.82 -10.13 3.18
N SER A 15 12.67 -11.14 4.04
CA SER A 15 13.29 -12.47 3.86
C SER A 15 12.70 -13.28 2.69
N GLU A 16 11.60 -12.82 2.09
CA GLU A 16 10.98 -13.44 0.92
C GLU A 16 10.60 -12.34 -0.09
N ARG A 17 11.08 -12.46 -1.33
CA ARG A 17 10.78 -11.52 -2.43
C ARG A 17 9.33 -11.72 -2.89
N PHE A 18 8.40 -11.04 -2.26
CA PHE A 18 6.98 -11.09 -2.64
C PHE A 18 6.69 -10.23 -3.88
N PRO A 19 5.80 -10.69 -4.78
CA PRO A 19 5.23 -9.79 -5.80
C PRO A 19 4.47 -8.65 -5.10
N TYR A 20 4.43 -7.48 -5.73
CA TYR A 20 3.66 -6.36 -5.20
C TYR A 20 2.97 -5.55 -6.29
N LEU A 21 1.89 -4.92 -5.89
CA LEU A 21 1.21 -3.87 -6.65
C LEU A 21 1.33 -2.58 -5.85
N ALA A 22 1.83 -1.52 -6.47
CA ALA A 22 1.91 -0.20 -5.86
C ALA A 22 0.96 0.75 -6.59
N MET A 23 0.23 1.55 -5.84
CA MET A 23 -0.58 2.65 -6.37
C MET A 23 -0.11 3.94 -5.74
N SER A 24 0.35 4.90 -6.54
CA SER A 24 0.78 6.20 -6.04
C SER A 24 -0.39 7.17 -6.02
N GLY A 25 -0.36 8.10 -5.08
CA GLY A 25 -1.40 9.10 -4.90
C GLY A 25 -0.99 10.27 -4.01
N VAL A 26 -1.99 11.08 -3.66
CA VAL A 26 -1.84 12.26 -2.81
C VAL A 26 -2.97 12.29 -1.79
N ILE A 27 -2.64 12.71 -0.56
CA ILE A 27 -3.62 12.99 0.49
C ILE A 27 -4.09 14.44 0.33
N GLU A 28 -5.36 14.61 -0.05
CA GLU A 28 -6.00 15.89 -0.31
C GLU A 28 -6.71 16.39 0.95
N THR A 29 -6.10 17.37 1.61
CA THR A 29 -6.67 18.04 2.78
C THR A 29 -5.95 19.36 3.06
N PRO A 30 -6.64 20.37 3.62
CA PRO A 30 -6.00 21.60 4.09
C PRO A 30 -5.05 21.36 5.29
N ASP A 31 -5.26 20.29 6.06
CA ASP A 31 -4.39 19.96 7.20
C ASP A 31 -3.00 19.54 6.73
N ASP A 32 -1.95 19.93 7.46
CA ASP A 32 -0.60 19.41 7.23
C ASP A 32 -0.51 17.92 7.63
N TYR A 33 0.56 17.26 7.19
CA TYR A 33 0.74 15.85 7.51
C TYR A 33 0.90 15.61 9.03
N ALA A 34 1.46 16.58 9.77
CA ALA A 34 1.62 16.49 11.22
C ALA A 34 0.29 16.36 11.97
N LYS A 35 -0.82 16.91 11.44
CA LYS A 35 -2.17 16.73 11.98
C LYS A 35 -2.85 15.43 11.56
N ILE A 36 -2.51 14.91 10.38
CA ILE A 36 -3.08 13.67 9.84
C ILE A 36 -2.46 12.45 10.53
N ARG A 37 -1.14 12.47 10.69
CA ARG A 37 -0.33 11.35 11.21
C ARG A 37 -0.83 10.78 12.54
N PRO A 38 -1.17 11.56 13.58
CA PRO A 38 -1.70 11.01 14.83
C PRO A 38 -3.03 10.27 14.67
N ARG A 39 -3.84 10.63 13.67
CA ARG A 39 -5.12 9.95 13.41
C ARG A 39 -4.86 8.58 12.78
N LEU A 40 -3.93 8.51 11.82
CA LEU A 40 -3.48 7.26 11.21
C LEU A 40 -2.83 6.32 12.24
N LEU A 41 -1.97 6.85 13.12
CA LEU A 41 -1.34 6.07 14.19
C LEU A 41 -2.33 5.46 15.19
N ARG A 42 -3.52 6.05 15.35
CA ARG A 42 -4.58 5.48 16.21
C ARG A 42 -5.36 4.36 15.52
N ALA A 43 -5.41 4.38 14.19
CA ALA A 43 -6.21 3.46 13.41
C ALA A 43 -5.42 2.25 12.91
N TYR A 44 -4.12 2.39 12.68
CA TYR A 44 -3.29 1.40 11.99
C TYR A 44 -1.93 1.19 12.66
N ASP A 45 -1.39 -0.02 12.52
CA ASP A 45 -0.05 -0.35 13.01
C ASP A 45 1.04 0.28 12.13
N LEU A 46 1.94 1.06 12.73
CA LEU A 46 3.09 1.63 12.02
C LEU A 46 4.18 0.55 11.80
N LEU A 47 4.62 0.41 10.55
CA LEU A 47 5.67 -0.49 10.09
C LEU A 47 6.98 0.27 9.87
N TYR A 48 8.03 -0.12 10.59
CA TYR A 48 9.37 0.42 10.42
C TYR A 48 10.15 -0.34 9.34
N GLY A 49 11.03 0.36 8.63
CA GLY A 49 11.93 -0.25 7.62
C GLY A 49 11.36 -0.34 6.21
N VAL A 50 10.18 0.21 5.95
CA VAL A 50 9.64 0.44 4.60
C VAL A 50 10.18 1.76 4.06
N ALA A 51 10.34 1.90 2.74
CA ALA A 51 10.89 3.09 2.08
C ALA A 51 9.91 4.29 2.07
N SER A 52 9.40 4.70 3.23
CA SER A 52 8.51 5.84 3.43
C SER A 52 8.75 6.49 4.79
N ASP A 53 8.33 7.75 4.96
CA ASP A 53 8.42 8.46 6.25
C ASP A 53 7.54 7.77 7.30
N ASP A 54 6.33 7.37 6.90
CA ASP A 54 5.45 6.51 7.68
C ASP A 54 4.80 5.45 6.79
N ALA A 55 4.77 4.21 7.26
CA ALA A 55 4.09 3.10 6.60
C ALA A 55 3.14 2.42 7.58
N PHE A 56 1.89 2.21 7.19
CA PHE A 56 0.81 1.73 8.03
C PHE A 56 0.27 0.42 7.48
N LEU A 57 0.13 -0.59 8.33
CA LEU A 57 -0.57 -1.82 7.98
C LEU A 57 -2.08 -1.59 8.06
N VAL A 58 -2.74 -1.60 6.90
CA VAL A 58 -4.18 -1.31 6.79
C VAL A 58 -4.98 -2.60 6.82
N HIS A 59 -4.47 -3.66 6.20
CA HIS A 59 -5.15 -4.95 6.15
C HIS A 59 -4.17 -6.11 6.02
N LYS A 60 -4.41 -7.20 6.76
CA LYS A 60 -3.71 -8.48 6.56
C LYS A 60 -4.62 -9.40 5.74
N LEU A 61 -4.13 -9.87 4.61
CA LEU A 61 -4.84 -10.85 3.79
C LEU A 61 -4.47 -12.26 4.27
N GLU A 62 -5.47 -13.04 4.63
CA GLU A 62 -5.27 -14.43 5.08
C GLU A 62 -4.50 -15.23 4.01
N GLY A 63 -3.38 -15.85 4.40
CA GLY A 63 -2.55 -16.62 3.49
C GLY A 63 -1.14 -16.05 3.40
N TYR A 64 -0.90 -14.99 2.63
CA TYR A 64 0.47 -14.48 2.36
C TYR A 64 0.51 -13.01 1.91
N GLY A 65 -0.52 -12.22 2.20
CA GLY A 65 -0.65 -10.86 1.67
C GLY A 65 -0.89 -9.79 2.72
N ALA A 66 -0.54 -8.55 2.40
CA ALA A 66 -0.82 -7.40 3.23
C ALA A 66 -1.07 -6.16 2.38
N LEU A 67 -1.98 -5.31 2.84
CA LEU A 67 -2.18 -3.98 2.31
C LEU A 67 -1.53 -2.96 3.23
N VAL A 68 -0.57 -2.22 2.69
CA VAL A 68 0.24 -1.24 3.40
C VAL A 68 0.03 0.13 2.78
N PHE A 69 -0.29 1.12 3.60
CA PHE A 69 -0.40 2.52 3.19
C PHE A 69 0.85 3.29 3.62
N CYS A 70 1.55 3.89 2.67
CA CYS A 70 2.72 4.72 2.91
C CYS A 70 2.37 6.17 2.69
N ALA A 71 2.86 7.06 3.56
CA ALA A 71 2.66 8.49 3.42
C ALA A 71 3.92 9.26 3.79
N ARG A 72 4.14 10.38 3.09
CA ARG A 72 5.28 11.26 3.26
C ARG A 72 4.85 12.62 3.79
N LEU A 73 5.81 13.38 4.30
CA LEU A 73 5.58 14.72 4.84
C LEU A 73 4.96 15.70 3.83
N ASP A 74 5.25 15.52 2.54
CA ASP A 74 4.71 16.30 1.42
C ASP A 74 3.29 15.88 0.99
N LYS A 75 2.65 14.97 1.75
CA LYS A 75 1.34 14.37 1.47
C LYS A 75 1.29 13.48 0.23
N SER A 76 2.42 13.18 -0.41
CA SER A 76 2.48 12.06 -1.34
C SER A 76 2.28 10.75 -0.57
N CYS A 77 1.55 9.83 -1.18
CA CYS A 77 1.26 8.54 -0.58
C CYS A 77 1.32 7.40 -1.59
N ALA A 78 1.41 6.19 -1.09
CA ALA A 78 1.28 4.99 -1.90
C ALA A 78 0.49 3.92 -1.14
N LEU A 79 -0.32 3.15 -1.86
CA LEU A 79 -0.96 1.95 -1.37
C LEU A 79 -0.28 0.74 -2.00
N LEU A 80 0.28 -0.12 -1.16
CA LEU A 80 1.07 -1.29 -1.54
C LEU A 80 0.30 -2.54 -1.17
N LEU A 81 -0.05 -3.35 -2.16
CA LEU A 81 -0.44 -4.73 -1.95
C LEU A 81 0.81 -5.58 -2.04
N LEU A 82 1.26 -6.10 -0.90
CA LEU A 82 2.40 -7.00 -0.80
C LEU A 82 1.90 -8.44 -0.78
N GLY A 83 2.58 -9.34 -1.50
CA GLY A 83 2.27 -10.76 -1.48
C GLY A 83 1.29 -11.18 -2.56
N LYS A 84 0.71 -12.36 -2.37
CA LYS A 84 -0.22 -12.94 -3.33
C LYS A 84 -1.63 -12.91 -2.76
N VAL A 85 -2.58 -12.49 -3.60
CA VAL A 85 -4.01 -12.62 -3.28
C VAL A 85 -4.44 -13.99 -3.76
N HIS A 86 -4.69 -14.90 -2.84
CA HIS A 86 -5.26 -16.22 -3.14
C HIS A 86 -6.44 -16.40 -2.19
N ARG A 87 -7.64 -16.61 -2.76
CA ARG A 87 -8.72 -17.18 -1.97
C ARG A 87 -8.48 -18.68 -1.86
N ARG A 88 -8.53 -19.23 -0.66
CA ARG A 88 -8.28 -20.65 -0.41
C ARG A 88 -9.40 -21.48 -1.06
N GLY A 89 -9.11 -22.17 -2.17
CA GLY A 89 -9.89 -23.33 -2.60
C GLY A 89 -10.56 -23.34 -3.98
N GLU A 90 -10.53 -22.28 -4.79
CA GLU A 90 -11.26 -22.27 -6.08
C GLU A 90 -10.42 -21.68 -7.22
N MET A 91 -10.45 -22.33 -8.39
CA MET A 91 -10.04 -21.72 -9.68
C MET A 91 -11.05 -20.60 -10.00
N GLU A 92 -10.96 -19.47 -9.30
CA GLU A 92 -11.75 -18.29 -9.67
C GLU A 92 -11.20 -17.70 -10.99
N GLU A 93 -12.11 -17.27 -11.86
CA GLU A 93 -11.72 -16.58 -13.08
C GLU A 93 -10.92 -15.31 -12.73
N PRO A 94 -9.89 -14.95 -13.51
CA PRO A 94 -9.08 -13.75 -13.26
C PRO A 94 -9.87 -12.45 -13.05
N ARG A 95 -11.10 -12.37 -13.60
CA ARG A 95 -12.02 -11.24 -13.43
C ARG A 95 -12.53 -11.10 -11.99
N ALA A 96 -12.92 -12.21 -11.35
CA ALA A 96 -13.42 -12.20 -9.98
C ALA A 96 -12.34 -11.76 -8.98
N ILE A 97 -11.08 -12.15 -9.22
CA ILE A 97 -9.93 -11.72 -8.45
C ILE A 97 -9.71 -10.20 -8.59
N LEU A 98 -9.83 -9.67 -9.80
CA LEU A 98 -9.68 -8.24 -10.06
C LEU A 98 -10.81 -7.41 -9.39
N GLU A 99 -12.05 -7.87 -9.49
CA GLU A 99 -13.20 -7.22 -8.84
C GLU A 99 -13.03 -7.18 -7.32
N THR A 100 -12.64 -8.31 -6.73
CA THR A 100 -12.35 -8.40 -5.29
C THR A 100 -11.20 -7.47 -4.89
N LEU A 101 -10.15 -7.39 -5.69
CA LEU A 101 -9.03 -6.48 -5.45
C LEU A 101 -9.47 -5.01 -5.48
N VAL A 102 -10.24 -4.61 -6.50
CA VAL A 102 -10.78 -3.25 -6.62
C VAL A 102 -11.64 -2.90 -5.42
N GLU A 103 -12.49 -3.81 -4.96
CA GLU A 103 -13.33 -3.62 -3.78
C GLU A 103 -12.48 -3.46 -2.50
N VAL A 104 -11.52 -4.36 -2.26
CA VAL A 104 -10.63 -4.28 -1.08
C VAL A 104 -9.83 -2.97 -1.09
N ILE A 105 -9.31 -2.58 -2.25
CA ILE A 105 -8.57 -1.33 -2.41
C ILE A 105 -9.48 -0.12 -2.14
N GLY A 106 -10.66 -0.06 -2.76
CA GLY A 106 -11.62 1.02 -2.57
C GLY A 106 -12.03 1.19 -1.10
N ASN A 107 -12.46 0.10 -0.46
CA ASN A 107 -12.84 0.10 0.95
C ASN A 107 -11.69 0.54 1.87
N SER A 108 -10.46 0.18 1.52
CA SER A 108 -9.28 0.58 2.28
C SER A 108 -8.98 2.07 2.11
N ILE A 109 -9.07 2.61 0.90
CA ILE A 109 -8.87 4.04 0.62
C ILE A 109 -9.90 4.86 1.38
N ASP A 110 -11.18 4.49 1.30
CA ASP A 110 -12.26 5.17 2.01
C ASP A 110 -12.04 5.12 3.53
N GLY A 111 -11.63 3.97 4.04
CA GLY A 111 -11.28 3.78 5.44
C GLY A 111 -10.11 4.69 5.87
N ILE A 112 -9.02 4.72 5.12
CA ILE A 112 -7.86 5.58 5.43
C ILE A 112 -8.29 7.06 5.36
N GLY A 113 -9.04 7.45 4.33
CA GLY A 113 -9.53 8.82 4.16
C GLY A 113 -10.39 9.27 5.35
N LEU A 114 -11.31 8.42 5.80
CA LEU A 114 -12.13 8.67 6.99
C LEU A 114 -11.27 8.85 8.25
N GLN A 115 -10.29 7.98 8.48
CA GLN A 115 -9.41 8.06 9.65
C GLN A 115 -8.50 9.29 9.59
N ALA A 116 -7.95 9.59 8.43
CA ALA A 116 -7.13 10.77 8.19
C ALA A 116 -7.94 12.08 8.28
N GLY A 117 -9.26 12.03 8.08
CA GLY A 117 -10.08 13.22 7.83
C GLY A 117 -9.64 13.92 6.55
N ALA A 118 -9.36 13.15 5.50
CA ALA A 118 -8.82 13.62 4.23
C ALA A 118 -9.37 12.79 3.06
N ASN A 119 -9.33 13.35 1.85
CA ASN A 119 -9.56 12.57 0.65
C ASN A 119 -8.24 11.96 0.17
N ILE A 120 -8.29 10.79 -0.43
CA ILE A 120 -7.10 10.14 -1.01
C ILE A 120 -7.36 9.93 -2.50
N ARG A 121 -6.52 10.56 -3.32
CA ARG A 121 -6.59 10.43 -4.76
C ARG A 121 -5.42 9.57 -5.25
N LEU A 122 -5.73 8.44 -5.87
CA LEU A 122 -4.75 7.56 -6.49
C LEU A 122 -4.69 7.84 -7.99
N ASP A 123 -3.49 7.95 -8.54
CA ASP A 123 -3.25 8.41 -9.91
C ASP A 123 -2.58 7.36 -10.80
N VAL A 124 -1.69 6.53 -10.23
CA VAL A 124 -0.84 5.63 -11.03
C VAL A 124 -0.74 4.27 -10.38
N VAL A 125 -0.99 3.22 -11.16
CA VAL A 125 -0.74 1.84 -10.78
C VAL A 125 0.61 1.40 -11.36
N GLN A 126 1.58 1.11 -10.50
CA GLN A 126 2.85 0.50 -10.85
C GLN A 126 2.83 -0.96 -10.40
N ALA A 127 2.63 -1.86 -11.35
CA ALA A 127 2.76 -3.29 -11.13
C ALA A 127 4.20 -3.72 -11.39
N GLU A 128 4.89 -4.18 -10.35
CA GLU A 128 6.23 -4.74 -10.50
C GLU A 128 6.23 -6.19 -10.03
N LEU A 129 6.49 -7.08 -10.98
CA LEU A 129 6.89 -8.44 -10.67
C LEU A 129 8.40 -8.41 -10.44
N ALA A 130 8.84 -8.68 -9.22
CA ALA A 130 10.23 -9.05 -8.99
C ALA A 130 10.47 -10.41 -9.68
N MET A 131 10.77 -10.38 -10.98
CA MET A 131 11.11 -11.58 -11.73
C MET A 131 12.43 -12.14 -11.19
N HIS A 132 12.46 -13.46 -11.01
CA HIS A 132 13.69 -14.16 -10.66
C HIS A 132 14.70 -13.94 -11.80
N ALA A 133 15.86 -13.39 -11.44
CA ALA A 133 17.09 -13.65 -12.17
C ALA A 133 18.03 -14.35 -11.18
N GLY A 134 18.25 -15.65 -11.41
CA GLY A 134 19.22 -16.49 -10.70
C GLY A 134 18.70 -17.10 -9.41
#